data_AF-A0A7S4UEM9-F1
#
_entry.id   AF-A0A7S4UEM9-F1
#
_cell.length_a   1.000
_cell.length_b   1.000
_cell.length_c   1.000
_cell.angle_alpha   90.00
_cell.angle_beta   90.00
_cell.angle_gamma   90.00
#
_symmetry.space_group_name_H-M   'P 1'
#
loop_
_entity.id
_entity.type
_entity.pdbx_description
1 polymer ?
#
loop_
_entity_poly.entity_id
_entity_poly.type
_entity_poly.pdbx_seq_one_letter_code
_entity_poly.pdbx_strand_id
1 'polypeptide(L)'
;MATTTEDEAGGAGTAAAPPTNVDPPADAAAEPESGKQLVPATPAKEEPPKQLLCVGDRVVIQGMVENEKLNGTGGILVAMTGDRWQVRLDGKGRWLVKTVHLMKVDVPTVDLREHAICIVGTFDNWADVHEMSWDAECKCYHYEIKLGSDKEESFQIVLNKDWKRCLHPDKNDANPYSAYNLLGPDDRGHQLNWTIGKHACDQAAVGARYRVSLSIHDDGNPKKINWTRLADGATAAAAVPASPTNASATSSAAVGTATQAEPTAAVANGPAEGPTCSRQVQPAEAAVTVQLPKYKSVCIVGEFNEWKNPVAMKWDESRRCYHHRIKLGYSKQESFQMLVDGDWTKCVHPDEPDGSFRMGSIVCGPDDDGHDKNWTIGLDTRDKPARGVEYEVRLVLKDDGTPDAVDWLRLDKSGNYEPVPEPPAPVKLPEHKGVSIIGEWTNWKPQDMKWDVERRCYHVAVSIGRQRQESFQLLLDGDFNKCLHPSCEDGSPFTENRICGPDNRGHGKNWTIGLHFLERADDGSRFEIRLFLTDDGAARLVDWVRIRPGVVGRAAR
;
A
#
# COMPACT_ATOMS: atom_id res chain seq x y z
N MET A 1 -6.84 63.86 29.69
CA MET A 1 -8.04 64.64 29.31
C MET A 1 -9.25 63.75 29.46
N ALA A 2 -10.41 64.32 29.83
CA ALA A 2 -11.80 63.85 29.63
C ALA A 2 -12.01 62.38 29.20
N THR A 3 -12.57 61.48 30.04
CA THR A 3 -14.03 61.22 30.26
C THR A 3 -14.76 60.72 28.99
N THR A 4 -15.64 59.71 29.02
CA THR A 4 -16.69 59.40 30.02
C THR A 4 -16.94 57.89 30.28
N THR A 5 -17.65 57.64 31.38
CA THR A 5 -18.20 56.38 31.90
C THR A 5 -19.63 56.10 31.43
N GLU A 6 -20.13 54.89 31.74
CA GLU A 6 -21.50 54.44 32.13
C GLU A 6 -21.79 53.07 31.47
N ASP A 7 -21.79 51.95 32.21
CA ASP A 7 -22.78 51.44 33.19
C ASP A 7 -24.21 51.26 32.62
N GLU A 8 -24.63 49.99 32.49
CA GLU A 8 -25.85 49.52 33.16
C GLU A 8 -25.85 47.99 33.34
N ALA A 9 -26.53 47.51 34.38
CA ALA A 9 -26.59 46.11 34.77
C ALA A 9 -28.05 45.63 34.85
N GLY A 10 -28.29 44.30 34.78
CA GLY A 10 -29.58 43.77 35.23
C GLY A 10 -29.93 42.34 34.83
N GLY A 11 -30.36 41.55 35.83
CA GLY A 11 -31.41 40.54 35.62
C GLY A 11 -31.01 39.07 35.57
N ALA A 12 -30.76 38.46 36.74
CA ALA A 12 -30.88 37.00 36.90
C ALA A 12 -32.31 36.62 37.35
N GLY A 13 -32.81 35.45 36.94
CA GLY A 13 -34.12 34.94 37.37
C GLY A 13 -34.32 33.45 37.08
N THR A 14 -34.52 32.65 38.12
CA THR A 14 -34.61 31.17 38.09
C THR A 14 -35.92 30.65 38.69
N ALA A 15 -36.60 29.69 38.02
CA ALA A 15 -37.54 28.69 38.57
C ALA A 15 -37.90 27.70 37.43
N ALA A 16 -37.70 26.38 37.51
CA ALA A 16 -38.27 25.34 38.39
C ALA A 16 -39.68 24.84 37.96
N ALA A 17 -39.79 23.52 37.71
CA ALA A 17 -41.00 22.74 37.37
C ALA A 17 -41.41 21.85 38.58
N PRO A 18 -42.20 20.74 38.52
CA PRO A 18 -43.07 20.13 37.48
C PRO A 18 -44.49 19.74 38.04
N PRO A 19 -45.02 18.49 37.93
CA PRO A 19 -45.82 17.86 36.84
C PRO A 19 -47.27 17.45 37.26
N THR A 20 -48.07 16.82 36.37
CA THR A 20 -48.97 15.67 36.71
C THR A 20 -49.54 14.92 35.49
N ASN A 21 -49.69 13.59 35.59
CA ASN A 21 -50.46 12.69 34.69
C ASN A 21 -51.90 12.49 35.22
N VAL A 22 -52.91 12.30 34.35
CA VAL A 22 -54.10 11.46 34.60
C VAL A 22 -54.69 10.90 33.28
N ASP A 23 -55.05 9.61 33.29
CA ASP A 23 -55.82 8.80 32.30
C ASP A 23 -57.00 8.11 33.05
N PRO A 24 -57.99 7.42 32.41
CA PRO A 24 -58.47 7.49 31.02
C PRO A 24 -59.97 7.95 30.98
N PRO A 25 -61.10 7.16 30.85
CA PRO A 25 -61.35 5.73 30.59
C PRO A 25 -61.83 5.42 29.13
N ALA A 26 -63.00 4.78 28.91
CA ALA A 26 -63.42 4.16 27.64
C ALA A 26 -64.95 4.22 27.35
N ASP A 27 -65.33 3.67 26.18
CA ASP A 27 -66.67 3.26 25.66
C ASP A 27 -67.73 4.31 25.26
N ALA A 28 -68.03 4.35 23.95
CA ALA A 28 -69.40 4.47 23.41
C ALA A 28 -69.51 4.10 21.90
N ALA A 29 -70.32 3.07 21.63
CA ALA A 29 -71.23 2.81 20.50
C ALA A 29 -70.94 3.26 19.04
N ALA A 30 -71.32 2.40 18.09
CA ALA A 30 -71.27 2.63 16.64
C ALA A 30 -72.57 3.23 16.06
N GLU A 31 -72.43 3.99 14.98
CA GLU A 31 -73.47 4.41 14.02
C GLU A 31 -72.89 4.35 12.58
N PRO A 32 -73.66 4.08 11.52
CA PRO A 32 -73.12 3.80 10.18
C PRO A 32 -73.08 5.03 9.24
N GLU A 33 -71.90 5.48 8.82
CA GLU A 33 -71.79 6.48 7.74
C GLU A 33 -71.99 5.87 6.34
N SER A 34 -72.80 6.54 5.53
CA SER A 34 -73.08 6.17 4.14
C SER A 34 -72.10 6.82 3.14
N GLY A 35 -71.79 6.08 2.08
CA GLY A 35 -71.49 6.63 0.75
C GLY A 35 -70.42 7.72 0.62
N LYS A 36 -69.14 7.41 0.84
CA LYS A 36 -68.04 8.24 0.32
C LYS A 36 -67.70 7.86 -1.12
N GLN A 37 -67.90 8.83 -2.01
CA GLN A 37 -67.69 8.74 -3.45
C GLN A 37 -66.20 8.57 -3.77
N LEU A 38 -65.85 7.56 -4.58
CA LEU A 38 -64.47 7.29 -5.01
C LEU A 38 -63.94 8.45 -5.87
N VAL A 39 -62.98 9.19 -5.32
CA VAL A 39 -62.11 10.11 -6.08
C VAL A 39 -61.19 9.25 -6.96
N PRO A 40 -61.03 9.57 -8.27
CA PRO A 40 -60.12 8.81 -9.13
C PRO A 40 -58.69 8.92 -8.61
N ALA A 41 -58.01 7.78 -8.49
CA ALA A 41 -56.65 7.72 -8.01
C ALA A 41 -55.72 8.53 -8.94
N THR A 42 -54.98 9.48 -8.35
CA THR A 42 -53.91 10.19 -9.05
C THR A 42 -52.93 9.15 -9.62
N PRO A 43 -52.59 9.19 -10.92
CA PRO A 43 -51.66 8.23 -11.49
C PRO A 43 -50.35 8.32 -10.72
N ALA A 44 -49.86 7.18 -10.24
CA ALA A 44 -48.59 7.11 -9.54
C ALA A 44 -47.49 7.68 -10.46
N LYS A 45 -46.75 8.69 -9.97
CA LYS A 45 -45.52 9.11 -10.63
C LYS A 45 -44.61 7.89 -10.70
N GLU A 46 -44.34 7.40 -11.92
CA GLU A 46 -43.31 6.40 -12.12
C GLU A 46 -41.99 6.95 -11.56
N GLU A 47 -41.42 6.29 -10.54
CA GLU A 47 -40.09 6.64 -10.08
C GLU A 47 -39.11 6.40 -11.24
N PRO A 48 -38.26 7.38 -11.60
CA PRO A 48 -37.26 7.17 -12.64
C PRO A 48 -36.36 5.99 -12.25
N PRO A 49 -35.94 5.16 -13.23
CA PRO A 49 -35.17 3.96 -12.95
C PRO A 49 -33.88 4.31 -12.18
N LYS A 50 -33.70 3.69 -11.01
CA LYS A 50 -32.55 3.93 -10.13
C LYS A 50 -31.26 3.57 -10.86
N GLN A 51 -30.47 4.58 -11.21
CA GLN A 51 -29.19 4.42 -11.90
C GLN A 51 -28.22 3.65 -11.00
N LEU A 52 -27.62 2.57 -11.52
CA LEU A 52 -26.64 1.75 -10.79
C LEU A 52 -25.28 2.46 -10.81
N LEU A 53 -24.91 3.02 -9.66
CA LEU A 53 -23.62 3.67 -9.41
C LEU A 53 -22.62 2.70 -8.78
N CYS A 54 -21.36 2.77 -9.20
CA CYS A 54 -20.25 1.95 -8.72
C CYS A 54 -19.01 2.81 -8.39
N VAL A 55 -18.17 2.36 -7.46
CA VAL A 55 -16.82 2.94 -7.25
C VAL A 55 -16.06 2.98 -8.58
N GLY A 56 -15.46 4.13 -8.89
CA GLY A 56 -14.79 4.41 -10.16
C GLY A 56 -15.66 5.10 -11.21
N ASP A 57 -17.00 5.09 -11.08
CA ASP A 57 -17.88 5.81 -12.02
C ASP A 57 -17.63 7.32 -11.97
N ARG A 58 -17.63 7.96 -13.15
CA ARG A 58 -17.76 9.42 -13.22
C ARG A 58 -19.21 9.80 -12.98
N VAL A 59 -19.39 10.82 -12.16
CA VAL A 59 -20.68 11.42 -11.83
C VAL A 59 -20.63 12.93 -11.99
N VAL A 60 -21.78 13.54 -12.19
CA VAL A 60 -22.00 14.98 -12.04
C VAL A 60 -23.04 15.21 -10.95
N ILE A 61 -22.76 16.16 -10.07
CA ILE A 61 -23.72 16.60 -9.04
C ILE A 61 -24.88 17.35 -9.71
N GLN A 62 -26.11 17.04 -9.32
CA GLN A 62 -27.32 17.73 -9.75
C GLN A 62 -28.37 17.85 -8.63
N GLY A 63 -29.23 18.86 -8.71
CA GLY A 63 -30.38 19.02 -7.82
C GLY A 63 -30.07 19.24 -6.33
N MET A 64 -28.84 19.58 -5.96
CA MET A 64 -28.54 20.03 -4.59
C MET A 64 -29.06 21.45 -4.39
N VAL A 65 -30.03 21.61 -3.48
CA VAL A 65 -30.61 22.92 -3.09
C VAL A 65 -29.73 23.62 -2.05
N GLU A 66 -29.24 22.88 -1.05
CA GLU A 66 -28.40 23.43 0.03
C GLU A 66 -27.02 23.90 -0.45
N ASN A 67 -26.57 23.42 -1.61
CA ASN A 67 -25.25 23.71 -2.19
C ASN A 67 -25.33 23.82 -3.72
N GLU A 68 -26.14 24.74 -4.24
CA GLU A 68 -26.34 24.91 -5.69
C GLU A 68 -25.04 25.09 -6.48
N LYS A 69 -24.02 25.72 -5.89
CA LYS A 69 -22.65 25.87 -6.41
C LYS A 69 -21.89 24.56 -6.71
N LEU A 70 -22.43 23.42 -6.29
CA LEU A 70 -21.91 22.09 -6.62
C LEU A 70 -22.63 21.47 -7.83
N ASN A 71 -23.84 21.90 -8.18
CA ASN A 71 -24.53 21.40 -9.36
C ASN A 71 -23.69 21.65 -10.62
N GLY A 72 -23.61 20.66 -11.50
CA GLY A 72 -22.72 20.66 -12.67
C GLY A 72 -21.25 20.31 -12.37
N THR A 73 -20.85 20.15 -11.10
CA THR A 73 -19.48 19.71 -10.75
C THR A 73 -19.34 18.21 -11.00
N GLY A 74 -18.34 17.82 -11.79
CA GLY A 74 -17.95 16.43 -12.01
C GLY A 74 -17.14 15.85 -10.85
N GLY A 75 -17.09 14.53 -10.79
CA GLY A 75 -16.17 13.81 -9.89
C GLY A 75 -16.22 12.30 -10.10
N ILE A 76 -15.37 11.60 -9.38
CA ILE A 76 -15.28 10.13 -9.39
C ILE A 76 -15.78 9.57 -8.05
N LEU A 77 -16.61 8.53 -8.10
CA LEU A 77 -17.05 7.79 -6.92
C LEU A 77 -15.87 7.03 -6.29
N VAL A 78 -15.56 7.32 -5.02
CA VAL A 78 -14.43 6.72 -4.29
C VAL A 78 -14.89 5.56 -3.42
N ALA A 79 -15.93 5.79 -2.60
CA ALA A 79 -16.49 4.83 -1.66
C ALA A 79 -17.94 5.20 -1.35
N MET A 80 -18.68 4.31 -0.68
CA MET A 80 -20.00 4.63 -0.13
C MET A 80 -19.89 4.74 1.39
N THR A 81 -20.44 5.80 1.97
CA THR A 81 -20.43 6.09 3.40
C THR A 81 -21.86 6.42 3.81
N GLY A 82 -22.59 5.37 4.14
CA GLY A 82 -24.01 5.46 4.40
C GLY A 82 -24.85 5.61 3.13
N ASP A 83 -25.89 6.45 3.20
CA ASP A 83 -26.76 6.81 2.05
C ASP A 83 -26.08 7.77 1.05
N ARG A 84 -24.77 8.01 1.21
CA ARG A 84 -23.98 8.99 0.48
C ARG A 84 -22.75 8.35 -0.10
N TRP A 85 -22.40 8.77 -1.30
CA TRP A 85 -21.11 8.48 -1.89
C TRP A 85 -20.07 9.48 -1.43
N GLN A 86 -18.89 8.99 -1.07
CA GLN A 86 -17.69 9.78 -1.06
C GLN A 86 -17.27 10.00 -2.52
N VAL A 87 -17.49 11.21 -3.03
CA VAL A 87 -17.15 11.62 -4.39
C VAL A 87 -15.90 12.50 -4.33
N ARG A 88 -14.86 12.15 -5.09
CA ARG A 88 -13.73 13.04 -5.33
C ARG A 88 -14.12 13.97 -6.47
N LEU A 89 -14.55 15.18 -6.12
CA LEU A 89 -14.97 16.22 -7.06
C LEU A 89 -13.76 16.90 -7.70
N ASP A 90 -13.91 17.18 -8.99
CA ASP A 90 -12.88 17.79 -9.83
C ASP A 90 -12.48 19.16 -9.25
N GLY A 91 -11.22 19.31 -8.83
CA GLY A 91 -10.69 20.53 -8.21
C GLY A 91 -11.29 20.92 -6.85
N LYS A 92 -12.20 20.12 -6.26
CA LYS A 92 -12.90 20.46 -5.00
C LYS A 92 -12.70 19.44 -3.86
N GLY A 93 -11.89 18.40 -4.06
CA GLY A 93 -11.55 17.42 -3.01
C GLY A 93 -12.64 16.35 -2.80
N ARG A 94 -12.66 15.69 -1.64
CA ARG A 94 -13.65 14.65 -1.30
C ARG A 94 -14.91 15.25 -0.66
N TRP A 95 -16.08 14.83 -1.13
CA TRP A 95 -17.40 15.28 -0.68
C TRP A 95 -18.33 14.10 -0.42
N LEU A 96 -19.27 14.23 0.51
CA LEU A 96 -20.33 13.23 0.74
C LEU A 96 -21.63 13.67 0.06
N VAL A 97 -22.03 12.96 -1.00
CA VAL A 97 -23.16 13.33 -1.86
C VAL A 97 -24.17 12.18 -1.91
N LYS A 98 -25.46 12.46 -1.64
CA LYS A 98 -26.52 11.43 -1.75
C LYS A 98 -26.68 10.97 -3.20
N THR A 99 -26.97 9.68 -3.40
CA THR A 99 -27.21 9.08 -4.73
C THR A 99 -28.23 9.85 -5.58
N VAL A 100 -29.27 10.43 -4.98
CA VAL A 100 -30.29 11.23 -5.70
C VAL A 100 -29.74 12.50 -6.35
N HIS A 101 -28.58 12.98 -5.89
CA HIS A 101 -27.88 14.14 -6.44
C HIS A 101 -26.76 13.77 -7.40
N LEU A 102 -26.62 12.49 -7.76
CA LEU A 102 -25.55 11.99 -8.61
C LEU A 102 -26.14 11.40 -9.88
N MET A 103 -25.87 12.06 -11.00
CA MET A 103 -26.09 11.48 -12.32
C MET A 103 -24.82 10.75 -12.73
N LYS A 104 -24.91 9.46 -13.07
CA LYS A 104 -23.81 8.79 -13.78
C LYS A 104 -23.64 9.48 -15.11
N VAL A 105 -22.45 10.00 -15.36
CA VAL A 105 -22.07 10.49 -16.67
C VAL A 105 -21.29 9.38 -17.33
N ASP A 106 -21.85 8.85 -18.42
CA ASP A 106 -21.08 8.08 -19.38
C ASP A 106 -20.08 9.04 -20.05
N VAL A 107 -18.98 9.32 -19.35
CA VAL A 107 -17.79 9.86 -19.98
C VAL A 107 -17.41 8.83 -21.03
N PRO A 108 -17.27 9.22 -22.31
CA PRO A 108 -16.78 8.31 -23.32
C PRO A 108 -15.46 7.72 -22.83
N THR A 109 -15.44 6.42 -22.52
CA THR A 109 -14.20 5.72 -22.15
C THR A 109 -13.33 5.73 -23.38
N VAL A 110 -12.35 6.64 -23.41
CA VAL A 110 -11.50 6.81 -24.57
C VAL A 110 -10.44 5.74 -24.53
N ASP A 111 -10.67 4.68 -25.30
CA ASP A 111 -9.64 3.69 -25.58
C ASP A 111 -8.49 4.37 -26.33
N LEU A 112 -7.40 4.61 -25.62
CA LEU A 112 -6.22 5.28 -26.17
C LEU A 112 -5.56 4.45 -27.28
N ARG A 113 -5.82 3.14 -27.36
CA ARG A 113 -5.31 2.26 -28.42
C ARG A 113 -5.88 2.59 -29.79
N GLU A 114 -7.03 3.27 -29.85
CA GLU A 114 -7.66 3.74 -31.09
C GLU A 114 -7.21 5.16 -31.52
N HIS A 115 -6.27 5.77 -30.77
CA HIS A 115 -5.89 7.17 -30.91
C HIS A 115 -4.38 7.33 -31.09
N ALA A 116 -3.96 8.30 -31.91
CA ALA A 116 -2.57 8.74 -31.97
C ALA A 116 -2.28 9.59 -30.72
N ILE A 117 -1.47 9.06 -29.80
CA ILE A 117 -1.15 9.70 -28.52
C ILE A 117 0.09 10.58 -28.71
N CYS A 118 -0.05 11.88 -28.48
CA CYS A 118 1.01 12.86 -28.71
C CYS A 118 1.28 13.68 -27.44
N ILE A 119 2.48 14.23 -27.34
CA ILE A 119 2.94 15.12 -26.27
C ILE A 119 3.31 16.49 -26.84
N VAL A 120 3.02 17.53 -26.07
CA VAL A 120 3.29 18.95 -26.36
C VAL A 120 3.84 19.59 -25.08
N GLY A 121 4.79 20.52 -25.17
CA GLY A 121 5.38 21.10 -23.96
C GLY A 121 6.33 22.27 -24.19
N THR A 122 6.92 22.78 -23.12
CA THR A 122 7.88 23.91 -23.18
C THR A 122 9.20 23.54 -23.86
N PHE A 123 9.53 22.25 -23.96
CA PHE A 123 10.80 21.74 -24.49
C PHE A 123 11.03 22.05 -25.98
N ASP A 124 9.98 22.43 -26.70
CA ASP A 124 10.01 22.99 -28.06
C ASP A 124 9.26 24.33 -28.17
N ASN A 125 8.95 24.98 -27.03
CA ASN A 125 8.08 26.14 -26.90
C ASN A 125 6.63 25.92 -27.36
N TRP A 126 6.10 24.70 -27.24
CA TRP A 126 4.78 24.27 -27.70
C TRP A 126 4.58 24.40 -29.22
N ALA A 127 5.68 24.35 -29.98
CA ALA A 127 5.67 24.62 -31.42
C ALA A 127 5.12 23.44 -32.24
N ASP A 128 5.48 22.21 -31.87
CA ASP A 128 5.12 20.99 -32.59
C ASP A 128 4.35 19.99 -31.69
N VAL A 129 3.69 19.03 -32.33
CA VAL A 129 2.95 17.95 -31.66
C VAL A 129 3.69 16.63 -31.90
N HIS A 130 4.35 16.12 -30.86
CA HIS A 130 5.26 14.96 -30.95
C HIS A 130 4.53 13.66 -30.65
N GLU A 131 4.62 12.67 -31.51
CA GLU A 131 3.95 11.38 -31.30
C GLU A 131 4.70 10.53 -30.28
N MET A 132 3.97 9.90 -29.34
CA MET A 132 4.54 9.05 -28.30
C MET A 132 4.66 7.60 -28.79
N SER A 133 5.76 6.93 -28.44
CA SER A 133 5.99 5.52 -28.79
C SER A 133 5.25 4.58 -27.83
N TRP A 134 4.62 3.52 -28.35
CA TRP A 134 3.99 2.49 -27.52
C TRP A 134 5.02 1.44 -27.05
N ASP A 135 5.03 1.18 -25.74
CA ASP A 135 5.77 0.11 -25.08
C ASP A 135 4.78 -0.99 -24.64
N ALA A 136 4.82 -2.12 -25.34
CA ALA A 136 3.90 -3.24 -25.14
C ALA A 136 4.18 -4.04 -23.85
N GLU A 137 5.41 -4.01 -23.33
CA GLU A 137 5.81 -4.70 -22.11
C GLU A 137 5.33 -3.90 -20.89
N CYS A 138 5.56 -2.59 -20.91
CA CYS A 138 5.15 -1.67 -19.85
C CYS A 138 3.66 -1.26 -19.93
N LYS A 139 2.97 -1.60 -21.03
CA LYS A 139 1.62 -1.14 -21.39
C LYS A 139 1.47 0.39 -21.26
N CYS A 140 2.40 1.14 -21.85
CA CYS A 140 2.41 2.60 -21.78
C CYS A 140 2.84 3.26 -23.10
N TYR A 141 2.41 4.51 -23.28
CA TYR A 141 2.97 5.41 -24.29
C TYR A 141 4.12 6.20 -23.66
N HIS A 142 5.23 6.41 -24.36
CA HIS A 142 6.38 7.12 -23.82
C HIS A 142 7.03 8.11 -24.79
N TYR A 143 7.72 9.11 -24.24
CA TYR A 143 8.49 10.10 -24.97
C TYR A 143 9.71 10.56 -24.15
N GLU A 144 10.81 10.94 -24.80
CA GLU A 144 12.00 11.48 -24.13
C GLU A 144 12.01 13.00 -24.15
N ILE A 145 11.95 13.63 -22.98
CA ILE A 145 12.14 15.08 -22.80
C ILE A 145 13.58 15.33 -22.33
N LYS A 146 14.22 16.36 -22.88
CA LYS A 146 15.50 16.90 -22.41
C LYS A 146 15.27 18.28 -21.82
N LEU A 147 15.67 18.50 -20.56
CA LEU A 147 15.45 19.79 -19.89
C LEU A 147 16.37 20.89 -20.44
N GLY A 148 15.80 22.08 -20.66
CA GLY A 148 16.52 23.28 -21.08
C GLY A 148 17.40 23.93 -20.01
N SER A 149 17.74 25.21 -20.20
CA SER A 149 18.55 26.02 -19.27
C SER A 149 17.92 26.14 -17.88
N ASP A 150 16.59 26.13 -17.85
CA ASP A 150 15.81 26.48 -16.66
C ASP A 150 15.62 25.27 -15.73
N LYS A 151 16.07 24.08 -16.19
CA LYS A 151 15.98 22.78 -15.49
C LYS A 151 14.55 22.35 -15.17
N GLU A 152 13.58 22.84 -15.92
CA GLU A 152 12.20 22.43 -15.82
C GLU A 152 11.55 22.40 -17.20
N GLU A 153 10.62 21.48 -17.41
CA GLU A 153 9.81 21.41 -18.63
C GLU A 153 8.37 21.04 -18.28
N SER A 154 7.42 21.84 -18.77
CA SER A 154 5.98 21.60 -18.65
C SER A 154 5.45 20.90 -19.89
N PHE A 155 4.49 19.99 -19.74
CA PHE A 155 3.89 19.28 -20.87
C PHE A 155 2.42 18.86 -20.63
N GLN A 156 1.75 18.52 -21.73
CA GLN A 156 0.43 17.89 -21.78
C GLN A 156 0.40 16.77 -22.83
N ILE A 157 -0.61 15.90 -22.77
CA ILE A 157 -0.82 14.84 -23.77
C ILE A 157 -2.05 15.18 -24.60
N VAL A 158 -1.94 15.20 -25.93
CA VAL A 158 -3.05 15.49 -26.86
C VAL A 158 -3.34 14.29 -27.75
N LEU A 159 -4.63 13.99 -27.96
CA LEU A 159 -5.08 12.88 -28.80
C LEU A 159 -5.32 13.33 -30.23
N ASN A 160 -4.87 12.55 -31.21
CA ASN A 160 -5.05 12.79 -32.65
C ASN A 160 -4.60 14.19 -33.11
N LYS A 161 -3.63 14.79 -32.40
CA LYS A 161 -3.12 16.15 -32.63
C LYS A 161 -4.19 17.25 -32.47
N ASP A 162 -5.26 16.97 -31.72
CA ASP A 162 -6.33 17.93 -31.40
C ASP A 162 -6.20 18.46 -29.97
N TRP A 163 -5.93 19.76 -29.85
CA TRP A 163 -5.85 20.48 -28.57
C TRP A 163 -7.16 20.47 -27.77
N LYS A 164 -8.31 20.20 -28.39
CA LYS A 164 -9.60 20.03 -27.70
C LYS A 164 -9.78 18.64 -27.08
N ARG A 165 -8.79 17.76 -27.25
CA ARG A 165 -8.76 16.39 -26.72
C ARG A 165 -7.47 16.18 -25.92
N CYS A 166 -7.23 17.08 -24.96
CA CYS A 166 -6.06 17.11 -24.11
C CYS A 166 -6.31 16.29 -22.82
N LEU A 167 -5.40 15.38 -22.48
CA LEU A 167 -5.28 14.83 -21.13
C LEU A 167 -4.38 15.76 -20.31
N HIS A 168 -4.84 16.11 -19.11
CA HIS A 168 -4.17 17.07 -18.25
C HIS A 168 -4.38 16.72 -16.76
N PRO A 169 -3.54 17.23 -15.85
CA PRO A 169 -3.80 17.15 -14.41
C PRO A 169 -4.95 18.07 -13.95
N ASP A 170 -5.40 17.91 -12.71
CA ASP A 170 -6.36 18.78 -12.03
C ASP A 170 -5.74 20.04 -11.39
N LYS A 171 -4.43 20.22 -11.51
CA LYS A 171 -3.66 21.38 -11.02
C LYS A 171 -2.42 21.60 -11.87
N ASN A 172 -1.93 22.84 -11.94
CA ASN A 172 -0.65 23.11 -12.57
C ASN A 172 0.53 22.51 -11.77
N ASP A 173 1.67 22.31 -12.44
CA ASP A 173 2.90 21.76 -11.88
C ASP A 173 2.73 20.38 -11.22
N ALA A 174 1.79 19.59 -11.74
CA ALA A 174 1.56 18.23 -11.27
C ALA A 174 2.77 17.34 -11.58
N ASN A 175 3.08 16.41 -10.66
CA ASN A 175 4.24 15.53 -10.75
C ASN A 175 3.95 14.19 -10.06
N PRO A 176 4.68 13.10 -10.36
CA PRO A 176 4.40 11.76 -9.85
C PRO A 176 4.52 11.58 -8.33
N TYR A 177 5.25 12.48 -7.66
CA TYR A 177 5.51 12.47 -6.22
C TYR A 177 4.43 13.18 -5.39
N SER A 178 3.53 13.91 -6.06
CA SER A 178 2.43 14.64 -5.45
C SER A 178 1.09 14.08 -5.95
N ALA A 179 0.09 13.91 -5.08
CA ALA A 179 -1.23 13.47 -5.52
C ALA A 179 -1.85 14.47 -6.51
N TYR A 180 -2.36 13.98 -7.65
CA TYR A 180 -3.12 14.71 -8.67
C TYR A 180 -4.16 13.78 -9.30
N ASN A 181 -5.14 14.33 -10.02
CA ASN A 181 -6.09 13.57 -10.83
C ASN A 181 -5.78 13.75 -12.32
N LEU A 182 -5.83 12.67 -13.10
CA LEU A 182 -5.75 12.73 -14.56
C LEU A 182 -7.17 13.03 -15.11
N LEU A 183 -7.28 14.10 -15.88
CA LEU A 183 -8.49 14.63 -16.49
C LEU A 183 -8.40 14.60 -18.03
N GLY A 184 -9.50 14.95 -18.69
CA GLY A 184 -9.66 14.86 -20.13
C GLY A 184 -10.03 13.45 -20.65
N PRO A 185 -9.99 13.23 -21.98
CA PRO A 185 -9.53 14.17 -22.99
C PRO A 185 -10.58 15.25 -23.31
N ASP A 186 -10.28 16.50 -22.98
CA ASP A 186 -11.15 17.66 -23.24
C ASP A 186 -10.33 18.95 -23.48
N ASP A 187 -10.99 20.12 -23.56
CA ASP A 187 -10.40 21.42 -23.87
C ASP A 187 -10.08 22.28 -22.62
N ARG A 188 -10.23 21.74 -21.42
CA ARG A 188 -10.10 22.47 -20.15
C ARG A 188 -8.69 22.44 -19.56
N GLY A 189 -7.76 21.77 -20.23
CA GLY A 189 -6.37 21.63 -19.79
C GLY A 189 -5.55 22.92 -19.81
N HIS A 190 -6.04 24.05 -20.32
CA HIS A 190 -5.23 25.25 -20.41
C HIS A 190 -4.65 25.69 -19.06
N GLN A 191 -3.32 25.84 -18.98
CA GLN A 191 -2.54 26.12 -17.75
C GLN A 191 -2.59 25.02 -16.67
N LEU A 192 -3.02 23.81 -17.00
CA LEU A 192 -2.95 22.63 -16.14
C LEU A 192 -1.90 21.68 -16.73
N ASN A 193 -0.64 21.85 -16.32
CA ASN A 193 0.48 21.09 -16.89
C ASN A 193 1.07 20.11 -15.89
N TRP A 194 1.63 19.01 -16.40
CA TRP A 194 2.65 18.28 -15.67
C TRP A 194 3.99 18.99 -15.85
N THR A 195 4.78 19.13 -14.79
CA THR A 195 6.07 19.83 -14.87
C THR A 195 7.19 19.00 -14.25
N ILE A 196 8.18 18.63 -15.07
CA ILE A 196 9.41 17.98 -14.63
C ILE A 196 10.34 19.07 -14.08
N GLY A 197 11.02 18.81 -12.96
CA GLY A 197 12.06 19.67 -12.39
C GLY A 197 11.61 20.59 -11.27
N LYS A 198 10.29 20.76 -11.09
CA LYS A 198 9.71 21.47 -9.93
C LYS A 198 9.87 20.70 -8.61
N HIS A 199 9.97 19.37 -8.66
CA HIS A 199 10.05 18.54 -7.46
C HIS A 199 11.49 18.11 -7.17
N ALA A 200 11.91 18.15 -5.90
CA ALA A 200 13.30 17.84 -5.53
C ALA A 200 13.75 16.42 -5.93
N CYS A 201 12.83 15.45 -5.96
CA CYS A 201 13.11 14.07 -6.40
C CYS A 201 13.36 13.94 -7.91
N ASP A 202 13.06 14.96 -8.73
CA ASP A 202 13.39 14.94 -10.16
C ASP A 202 14.91 14.92 -10.41
N GLN A 203 15.72 15.44 -9.48
CA GLN A 203 17.16 15.66 -9.63
C GLN A 203 17.53 16.48 -10.88
N ALA A 204 16.70 17.48 -11.23
CA ALA A 204 16.81 18.18 -12.49
C ALA A 204 18.12 18.98 -12.67
N ALA A 205 18.71 18.81 -13.85
CA ALA A 205 19.92 19.48 -14.30
C ALA A 205 19.78 19.90 -15.77
N VAL A 206 20.56 20.90 -16.18
CA VAL A 206 20.53 21.39 -17.57
C VAL A 206 20.95 20.27 -18.50
N GLY A 207 20.09 19.94 -19.47
CA GLY A 207 20.31 18.87 -20.43
C GLY A 207 20.05 17.46 -19.92
N ALA A 208 19.60 17.27 -18.67
CA ALA A 208 19.15 15.97 -18.16
C ALA A 208 17.95 15.45 -18.99
N ARG A 209 17.86 14.13 -19.16
CA ARG A 209 16.82 13.48 -19.97
C ARG A 209 15.86 12.66 -19.11
N TYR A 210 14.59 12.62 -19.49
CA TYR A 210 13.52 11.91 -18.80
C TYR A 210 12.64 11.16 -19.80
N ARG A 211 12.33 9.90 -19.52
CA ARG A 211 11.30 9.13 -20.25
C ARG A 211 9.96 9.37 -19.57
N VAL A 212 9.15 10.26 -20.12
CA VAL A 212 7.73 10.42 -19.74
C VAL A 212 6.96 9.19 -20.18
N SER A 213 6.07 8.66 -19.34
CA SER A 213 5.27 7.47 -19.59
C SER A 213 3.80 7.67 -19.20
N LEU A 214 2.87 7.52 -20.14
CA LEU A 214 1.42 7.41 -19.92
C LEU A 214 1.03 5.93 -19.87
N SER A 215 0.80 5.41 -18.66
CA SER A 215 0.26 4.07 -18.46
C SER A 215 -1.24 4.03 -18.75
N ILE A 216 -1.72 2.89 -19.28
CA ILE A 216 -3.15 2.66 -19.55
C ILE A 216 -3.68 1.43 -18.80
N HIS A 217 -5.00 1.35 -18.66
CA HIS A 217 -5.71 0.17 -18.15
C HIS A 217 -5.92 -0.88 -19.26
N ASP A 218 -6.31 -2.11 -18.90
CA ASP A 218 -6.56 -3.19 -19.88
C ASP A 218 -7.76 -2.91 -20.81
N ASP A 219 -8.64 -1.98 -20.41
CA ASP A 219 -9.77 -1.47 -21.21
C ASP A 219 -9.37 -0.29 -22.13
N GLY A 220 -8.10 0.13 -22.11
CA GLY A 220 -7.58 1.21 -22.94
C GLY A 220 -7.62 2.60 -22.30
N ASN A 221 -8.28 2.77 -21.15
CA ASN A 221 -8.41 4.08 -20.50
C ASN A 221 -7.07 4.59 -19.91
N PRO A 222 -6.81 5.91 -19.89
CA PRO A 222 -5.63 6.48 -19.23
C PRO A 222 -5.62 6.17 -17.73
N LYS A 223 -4.46 5.72 -17.22
CA LYS A 223 -4.27 5.34 -15.81
C LYS A 223 -3.48 6.38 -15.01
N LYS A 224 -2.25 6.67 -15.43
CA LYS A 224 -1.31 7.56 -14.73
C LYS A 224 -0.17 8.03 -15.64
N ILE A 225 0.25 9.29 -15.48
CA ILE A 225 1.53 9.81 -15.98
C ILE A 225 2.64 9.59 -14.94
N ASN A 226 3.78 9.09 -15.40
CA ASN A 226 5.02 9.01 -14.63
C ASN A 226 6.21 9.47 -15.49
N TRP A 227 7.38 9.66 -14.87
CA TRP A 227 8.64 9.80 -15.61
C TRP A 227 9.82 9.20 -14.86
N THR A 228 10.81 8.73 -15.62
CA THR A 228 12.07 8.20 -15.10
C THR A 228 13.23 9.00 -15.68
N ARG A 229 14.13 9.50 -14.82
CA ARG A 229 15.37 10.14 -15.29
C ARG A 229 16.22 9.09 -15.99
N LEU A 230 16.61 9.38 -17.23
CA LEU A 230 17.51 8.54 -18.01
C LEU A 230 18.95 8.85 -17.61
N ALA A 231 19.81 7.82 -17.63
CA ALA A 231 21.23 8.03 -17.44
C ALA A 231 21.76 9.05 -18.45
N ASP A 232 22.54 10.00 -17.96
CA ASP A 232 23.35 10.85 -18.82
C ASP A 232 24.27 9.93 -19.59
N GLY A 233 24.07 9.87 -20.91
CA GLY A 233 24.73 8.88 -21.77
C GLY A 233 26.23 9.14 -21.73
N ALA A 234 26.95 8.38 -20.90
CA ALA A 234 28.39 8.46 -20.81
C ALA A 234 28.94 8.27 -22.22
N THR A 235 29.53 9.33 -22.76
CA THR A 235 30.03 9.35 -24.13
C THR A 235 31.08 8.25 -24.25
N ALA A 236 30.70 7.12 -24.84
CA ALA A 236 31.58 5.98 -25.07
C ALA A 236 32.58 6.36 -26.17
N ALA A 237 33.54 7.21 -25.81
CA ALA A 237 34.70 7.53 -26.62
C ALA A 237 35.49 6.23 -26.80
N ALA A 238 35.39 5.65 -27.99
CA ALA A 238 35.93 4.34 -28.30
C ALA A 238 37.45 4.31 -28.09
N ALA A 239 37.88 3.63 -27.02
CA ALA A 239 39.25 3.16 -26.91
C ALA A 239 39.46 2.05 -27.95
N VAL A 240 40.17 2.38 -29.03
CA VAL A 240 40.53 1.42 -30.09
C VAL A 240 41.37 0.29 -29.49
N PRO A 241 40.94 -0.98 -29.58
CA PRO A 241 41.79 -2.10 -29.18
C PRO A 241 42.91 -2.26 -30.22
N ALA A 242 44.14 -1.96 -29.82
CA ALA A 242 45.31 -2.23 -30.64
C ALA A 242 45.49 -3.76 -30.80
N SER A 243 45.61 -4.23 -32.04
CA SER A 243 45.81 -5.64 -32.35
C SER A 243 47.15 -6.16 -31.81
N PRO A 244 47.20 -7.36 -31.19
CA PRO A 244 48.47 -8.00 -30.88
C PRO A 244 49.09 -8.58 -32.17
N THR A 245 50.32 -8.17 -32.46
CA THR A 245 51.12 -8.72 -33.56
C THR A 245 51.76 -10.06 -33.17
N ASN A 246 51.74 -11.02 -34.11
CA ASN A 246 52.52 -12.26 -34.00
C ASN A 246 54.02 -11.97 -34.01
N ALA A 247 54.77 -12.60 -33.10
CA ALA A 247 56.20 -12.84 -33.22
C ALA A 247 56.57 -14.19 -32.57
N SER A 248 57.54 -14.89 -33.14
CA SER A 248 57.78 -16.32 -32.94
C SER A 248 58.98 -16.62 -32.03
N ALA A 249 58.85 -17.70 -31.24
CA ALA A 249 59.85 -18.65 -30.73
C ALA A 249 61.32 -18.23 -30.44
N THR A 250 61.86 -18.73 -29.31
CA THR A 250 62.87 -19.83 -29.31
C THR A 250 63.33 -20.26 -27.90
N SER A 251 63.38 -21.60 -27.64
CA SER A 251 64.26 -22.35 -26.70
C SER A 251 64.34 -21.96 -25.20
N SER A 252 64.69 -22.81 -24.20
CA SER A 252 65.16 -24.21 -24.09
C SER A 252 64.72 -24.79 -22.72
N ALA A 253 64.19 -26.02 -22.63
CA ALA A 253 64.88 -27.27 -22.23
C ALA A 253 65.43 -27.39 -20.79
N ALA A 254 64.71 -28.13 -19.91
CA ALA A 254 65.17 -29.01 -18.82
C ALA A 254 63.91 -29.67 -18.20
N VAL A 255 63.57 -30.95 -18.43
CA VAL A 255 64.14 -32.21 -17.87
C VAL A 255 64.02 -32.29 -16.33
N GLY A 256 63.15 -33.21 -15.85
CA GLY A 256 62.84 -33.38 -14.42
C GLY A 256 61.79 -34.45 -14.09
N THR A 257 62.02 -35.70 -14.49
CA THR A 257 61.39 -36.94 -13.96
C THR A 257 61.75 -37.16 -12.47
N ALA A 258 61.06 -37.91 -11.60
CA ALA A 258 59.81 -38.70 -11.62
C ALA A 258 59.50 -39.23 -10.18
N THR A 259 58.53 -40.15 -10.01
CA THR A 259 58.34 -41.11 -8.87
C THR A 259 57.68 -40.48 -7.61
N GLN A 260 56.43 -40.80 -7.22
CA GLN A 260 55.82 -42.07 -6.77
C GLN A 260 56.32 -42.56 -5.39
N ALA A 261 55.43 -42.60 -4.39
CA ALA A 261 55.32 -43.66 -3.35
C ALA A 261 54.28 -43.29 -2.24
N GLU A 262 53.32 -44.18 -1.97
CA GLU A 262 52.77 -44.37 -0.60
C GLU A 262 53.81 -45.14 0.25
N PRO A 263 53.65 -45.23 1.59
CA PRO A 263 52.99 -46.46 2.06
C PRO A 263 52.11 -46.33 3.33
N THR A 264 51.16 -47.26 3.39
CA THR A 264 50.48 -47.88 4.55
C THR A 264 51.16 -47.79 5.93
N ALA A 265 50.36 -47.66 7.00
CA ALA A 265 50.00 -48.78 7.91
C ALA A 265 49.20 -48.33 9.16
N ALA A 266 48.40 -49.24 9.72
CA ALA A 266 47.54 -49.02 10.89
C ALA A 266 48.20 -49.41 12.22
N VAL A 267 47.76 -48.80 13.33
CA VAL A 267 47.75 -49.40 14.68
C VAL A 267 46.47 -48.99 15.41
N ALA A 268 45.86 -49.92 16.15
CA ALA A 268 44.64 -49.72 16.92
C ALA A 268 44.91 -49.64 18.43
N ASN A 269 44.06 -48.91 19.15
CA ASN A 269 43.68 -48.98 20.57
C ASN A 269 42.46 -48.05 20.69
N GLY A 270 41.32 -48.33 21.32
CA GLY A 270 41.06 -49.02 22.58
C GLY A 270 40.08 -48.09 23.34
N PRO A 271 38.91 -48.54 23.83
CA PRO A 271 37.80 -47.63 24.13
C PRO A 271 37.92 -46.94 25.49
N ALA A 272 37.40 -45.71 25.58
CA ALA A 272 37.15 -45.01 26.84
C ALA A 272 35.65 -44.79 27.01
N GLU A 273 35.11 -45.25 28.15
CA GLU A 273 33.70 -45.16 28.48
C GLU A 273 33.31 -43.71 28.83
N GLY A 274 32.27 -43.19 28.17
CA GLY A 274 31.63 -41.91 28.49
C GLY A 274 30.30 -42.12 29.23
N PRO A 275 29.93 -41.25 30.18
CA PRO A 275 28.79 -41.51 31.06
C PRO A 275 27.44 -41.45 30.33
N THR A 276 26.66 -42.52 30.46
CA THR A 276 25.28 -42.58 29.98
C THR A 276 24.40 -41.61 30.77
N CYS A 277 24.03 -40.49 30.15
CA CYS A 277 23.02 -39.58 30.69
C CYS A 277 21.62 -40.19 30.50
N SER A 278 21.17 -40.98 31.49
CA SER A 278 19.82 -41.54 31.54
C SER A 278 18.80 -40.44 31.84
N ARG A 279 18.34 -39.75 30.79
CA ARG A 279 17.27 -38.74 30.87
C ARG A 279 15.97 -39.42 31.28
N GLN A 280 15.61 -39.32 32.56
CA GLN A 280 14.30 -39.74 33.05
C GLN A 280 13.21 -38.95 32.32
N VAL A 281 12.30 -39.67 31.68
CA VAL A 281 11.08 -39.10 31.11
C VAL A 281 10.16 -38.75 32.28
N GLN A 282 10.04 -37.45 32.57
CA GLN A 282 9.03 -36.97 33.51
C GLN A 282 7.63 -37.26 32.95
N PRO A 283 6.62 -37.58 33.79
CA PRO A 283 5.25 -37.71 33.35
C PRO A 283 4.80 -36.40 32.69
N ALA A 284 4.04 -36.49 31.60
CA ALA A 284 3.46 -35.30 30.98
C ALA A 284 2.58 -34.57 32.00
N GLU A 285 2.98 -33.34 32.36
CA GLU A 285 2.12 -32.45 33.14
C GLU A 285 0.80 -32.28 32.39
N ALA A 286 -0.31 -32.52 33.11
CA ALA A 286 -1.64 -32.34 32.55
C ALA A 286 -1.80 -30.86 32.18
N ALA A 287 -1.87 -30.58 30.88
CA ALA A 287 -1.95 -29.22 30.35
C ALA A 287 -3.11 -28.47 31.03
N VAL A 288 -2.78 -27.47 31.83
CA VAL A 288 -3.75 -26.60 32.47
C VAL A 288 -4.48 -25.86 31.35
N THR A 289 -5.75 -26.20 31.15
CA THR A 289 -6.62 -25.49 30.22
C THR A 289 -6.88 -24.09 30.77
N VAL A 290 -6.03 -23.13 30.39
CA VAL A 290 -6.20 -21.72 30.66
C VAL A 290 -7.53 -21.29 30.04
N GLN A 291 -8.53 -21.01 30.88
CA GLN A 291 -9.74 -20.35 30.42
C GLN A 291 -9.37 -18.91 30.08
N LEU A 292 -9.11 -18.66 28.79
CA LEU A 292 -8.86 -17.33 28.28
C LEU A 292 -10.02 -16.39 28.68
N PRO A 293 -9.74 -15.26 29.37
CA PRO A 293 -10.77 -14.29 29.77
C PRO A 293 -11.15 -13.47 28.54
N LYS A 294 -12.11 -13.98 27.77
CA LYS A 294 -12.41 -13.50 26.42
C LYS A 294 -13.50 -12.46 26.39
N TYR A 295 -13.34 -11.50 25.49
CA TYR A 295 -14.36 -10.52 25.10
C TYR A 295 -15.72 -11.19 24.94
N LYS A 296 -16.76 -10.56 25.50
CA LYS A 296 -18.14 -11.06 25.43
C LYS A 296 -18.58 -11.21 23.97
N SER A 297 -18.10 -10.31 23.11
CA SER A 297 -18.06 -10.51 21.66
C SER A 297 -16.92 -9.71 21.02
N VAL A 298 -16.50 -10.11 19.83
CA VAL A 298 -15.76 -9.21 18.91
C VAL A 298 -16.63 -9.04 17.68
N CYS A 299 -16.80 -7.81 17.22
CA CYS A 299 -17.52 -7.47 15.99
C CYS A 299 -16.55 -6.90 14.95
N ILE A 300 -16.93 -6.96 13.67
CA ILE A 300 -16.20 -6.36 12.55
C ILE A 300 -17.10 -5.35 11.83
N VAL A 301 -16.51 -4.25 11.38
CA VAL A 301 -17.20 -3.12 10.73
C VAL A 301 -16.30 -2.53 9.66
N GLY A 302 -16.83 -2.08 8.53
CA GLY A 302 -16.03 -1.64 7.40
C GLY A 302 -16.84 -1.16 6.20
N GLU A 303 -16.18 -0.99 5.06
CA GLU A 303 -16.80 -0.53 3.81
C GLU A 303 -17.96 -1.44 3.36
N PHE A 304 -17.77 -2.76 3.44
CA PHE A 304 -18.78 -3.79 3.16
C PHE A 304 -20.09 -3.68 3.95
N ASN A 305 -20.13 -2.94 5.07
CA ASN A 305 -21.36 -2.61 5.80
C ASN A 305 -21.55 -1.10 6.04
N GLU A 306 -20.99 -0.25 5.17
CA GLU A 306 -21.07 1.22 5.22
C GLU A 306 -20.56 1.84 6.54
N TRP A 307 -19.67 1.14 7.25
CA TRP A 307 -19.22 1.47 8.61
C TRP A 307 -20.34 1.48 9.67
N LYS A 308 -21.43 0.73 9.43
CA LYS A 308 -22.61 0.63 10.30
C LYS A 308 -22.88 -0.81 10.70
N ASN A 309 -23.67 -1.00 11.76
CA ASN A 309 -24.16 -2.31 12.20
C ASN A 309 -23.02 -3.36 12.32
N PRO A 310 -22.10 -3.21 13.30
CA PRO A 310 -20.97 -4.11 13.49
C PRO A 310 -21.42 -5.58 13.55
N VAL A 311 -20.81 -6.43 12.72
CA VAL A 311 -21.21 -7.82 12.54
C VAL A 311 -20.40 -8.70 13.50
N ALA A 312 -21.06 -9.54 14.28
CA ALA A 312 -20.37 -10.45 15.20
C ALA A 312 -19.41 -11.40 14.45
N MET A 313 -18.16 -11.46 14.91
CA MET A 313 -17.17 -12.43 14.47
C MET A 313 -17.40 -13.76 15.21
N LYS A 314 -17.11 -14.88 14.53
CA LYS A 314 -17.20 -16.21 15.13
C LYS A 314 -15.92 -16.51 15.90
N TRP A 315 -16.01 -17.16 17.05
CA TRP A 315 -14.83 -17.65 17.76
C TRP A 315 -14.43 -19.05 17.27
N ASP A 316 -13.15 -19.25 17.03
CA ASP A 316 -12.55 -20.56 16.75
C ASP A 316 -11.56 -20.93 17.86
N GLU A 317 -11.95 -21.90 18.69
CA GLU A 317 -11.14 -22.39 19.82
C GLU A 317 -9.84 -23.02 19.35
N SER A 318 -9.86 -23.76 18.23
CA SER A 318 -8.71 -24.52 17.74
C SER A 318 -7.61 -23.65 17.15
N ARG A 319 -7.99 -22.56 16.50
CA ARG A 319 -7.07 -21.56 15.92
C ARG A 319 -6.84 -20.35 16.84
N ARG A 320 -7.52 -20.33 17.99
CA ARG A 320 -7.50 -19.25 18.98
C ARG A 320 -7.69 -17.86 18.38
N CYS A 321 -8.64 -17.74 17.44
CA CYS A 321 -8.95 -16.48 16.77
C CYS A 321 -10.46 -16.21 16.66
N TYR A 322 -10.84 -14.93 16.69
CA TYR A 322 -12.14 -14.52 16.13
C TYR A 322 -12.00 -14.39 14.61
N HIS A 323 -12.99 -14.82 13.84
CA HIS A 323 -12.94 -14.79 12.38
C HIS A 323 -14.27 -14.33 11.73
N HIS A 324 -14.16 -13.69 10.57
CA HIS A 324 -15.29 -13.27 9.74
C HIS A 324 -14.90 -13.29 8.25
N ARG A 325 -15.89 -13.46 7.35
CA ARG A 325 -15.64 -13.48 5.90
C ARG A 325 -16.03 -12.16 5.26
N ILE A 326 -15.08 -11.52 4.58
CA ILE A 326 -15.30 -10.31 3.78
C ILE A 326 -15.21 -10.68 2.30
N LYS A 327 -16.10 -10.11 1.48
CA LYS A 327 -16.10 -10.27 0.02
C LYS A 327 -15.70 -8.96 -0.62
N LEU A 328 -14.65 -8.95 -1.43
CA LEU A 328 -14.15 -7.71 -2.04
C LEU A 328 -15.12 -7.18 -3.10
N GLY A 329 -15.46 -5.89 -3.02
CA GLY A 329 -16.29 -5.17 -3.95
C GLY A 329 -15.62 -4.86 -5.30
N TYR A 330 -16.13 -3.84 -5.98
CA TYR A 330 -15.63 -3.40 -7.31
C TYR A 330 -14.24 -2.76 -7.24
N SER A 331 -13.94 -2.08 -6.14
CA SER A 331 -12.61 -1.56 -5.76
C SER A 331 -11.51 -2.63 -5.76
N LYS A 332 -11.89 -3.90 -5.55
CA LYS A 332 -10.98 -5.00 -5.18
C LYS A 332 -10.23 -4.72 -3.86
N GLN A 333 -10.78 -3.85 -3.02
CA GLN A 333 -10.24 -3.48 -1.71
C GLN A 333 -11.41 -3.29 -0.74
N GLU A 334 -11.22 -3.67 0.53
CA GLU A 334 -12.21 -3.45 1.58
C GLU A 334 -11.49 -3.03 2.87
N SER A 335 -11.83 -1.84 3.36
CA SER A 335 -11.33 -1.29 4.62
C SER A 335 -12.22 -1.72 5.80
N PHE A 336 -11.63 -2.06 6.95
CA PHE A 336 -12.35 -2.53 8.15
C PHE A 336 -11.64 -2.23 9.48
N GLN A 337 -12.40 -2.34 10.56
CA GLN A 337 -11.96 -2.33 11.96
C GLN A 337 -12.70 -3.41 12.76
N MET A 338 -12.21 -3.73 13.95
CA MET A 338 -12.87 -4.68 14.86
C MET A 338 -13.18 -4.02 16.19
N LEU A 339 -14.36 -4.28 16.75
CA LEU A 339 -14.84 -3.65 17.98
C LEU A 339 -15.02 -4.73 19.06
N VAL A 340 -14.35 -4.56 20.20
CA VAL A 340 -14.59 -5.39 21.38
C VAL A 340 -15.96 -5.02 21.97
N ASP A 341 -16.78 -6.02 22.22
CA ASP A 341 -18.16 -5.92 22.72
C ASP A 341 -19.09 -5.01 21.88
N GLY A 342 -18.72 -4.71 20.63
CA GLY A 342 -19.44 -3.76 19.76
C GLY A 342 -19.24 -2.29 20.11
N ASP A 343 -18.24 -1.98 20.95
CA ASP A 343 -17.96 -0.66 21.50
C ASP A 343 -16.87 0.07 20.69
N TRP A 344 -17.18 1.26 20.18
CA TRP A 344 -16.24 2.10 19.44
C TRP A 344 -15.09 2.65 20.30
N THR A 345 -15.25 2.69 21.63
CA THR A 345 -14.18 3.04 22.57
C THR A 345 -13.22 1.89 22.88
N LYS A 346 -13.43 0.74 22.22
CA LYS A 346 -12.65 -0.50 22.36
C LYS A 346 -12.32 -1.07 20.98
N CYS A 347 -11.89 -0.21 20.08
CA CYS A 347 -11.53 -0.53 18.71
C CYS A 347 -10.17 -1.23 18.66
N VAL A 348 -10.09 -2.37 17.97
CA VAL A 348 -8.85 -3.02 17.55
C VAL A 348 -8.56 -2.60 16.12
N HIS A 349 -7.44 -1.90 15.95
CA HIS A 349 -7.10 -1.17 14.73
C HIS A 349 -5.60 -1.29 14.42
N PRO A 350 -5.14 -1.00 13.19
CA PRO A 350 -3.71 -0.90 12.90
C PRO A 350 -3.11 0.38 13.50
N ASP A 351 -1.79 0.40 13.66
CA ASP A 351 -1.07 1.57 14.15
C ASP A 351 -1.12 2.80 13.21
N GLU A 352 -1.54 2.62 11.95
CA GLU A 352 -1.68 3.66 10.92
C GLU A 352 -2.90 3.44 9.99
N PRO A 353 -3.42 4.49 9.33
CA PRO A 353 -4.45 4.37 8.29
C PRO A 353 -4.02 3.47 7.13
N ASP A 354 -4.96 2.72 6.57
CA ASP A 354 -4.73 1.78 5.46
C ASP A 354 -3.69 0.69 5.81
N GLY A 355 -3.78 0.16 7.04
CA GLY A 355 -2.86 -0.83 7.57
C GLY A 355 -3.04 -2.24 6.97
N SER A 356 -1.95 -3.00 6.88
CA SER A 356 -1.97 -4.38 6.41
C SER A 356 -0.96 -5.25 7.16
N PHE A 357 -1.39 -6.45 7.53
CA PHE A 357 -0.53 -7.42 8.21
C PHE A 357 0.67 -7.86 7.36
N ARG A 358 0.53 -7.83 6.02
CA ARG A 358 1.62 -8.13 5.08
C ARG A 358 2.64 -7.00 4.95
N MET A 359 2.25 -5.80 5.36
CA MET A 359 3.09 -4.60 5.41
C MET A 359 3.70 -4.36 6.80
N GLY A 360 3.43 -5.25 7.77
CA GLY A 360 3.97 -5.14 9.13
C GLY A 360 3.26 -4.11 10.02
N SER A 361 2.06 -3.65 9.65
CA SER A 361 1.23 -2.81 10.53
C SER A 361 0.93 -3.56 11.84
N ILE A 362 1.05 -2.85 12.96
CA ILE A 362 0.97 -3.41 14.31
C ILE A 362 -0.48 -3.34 14.79
N VAL A 363 -0.93 -4.36 15.52
CA VAL A 363 -2.24 -4.35 16.18
C VAL A 363 -2.21 -3.41 17.39
N CYS A 364 -3.09 -2.42 17.38
CA CYS A 364 -3.35 -1.51 18.47
C CYS A 364 -4.76 -1.74 19.06
N GLY A 365 -5.04 -1.13 20.21
CA GLY A 365 -6.27 -1.34 20.95
C GLY A 365 -6.32 -2.64 21.77
N PRO A 366 -7.49 -2.95 22.36
CA PRO A 366 -8.76 -2.22 22.21
C PRO A 366 -8.80 -0.88 22.95
N ASP A 367 -8.94 0.23 22.22
CA ASP A 367 -9.02 1.61 22.74
C ASP A 367 -9.86 2.53 21.81
N ASP A 368 -9.93 3.83 22.12
CA ASP A 368 -10.66 4.84 21.34
C ASP A 368 -9.79 5.60 20.32
N ASP A 369 -8.49 5.27 20.23
CA ASP A 369 -7.54 5.90 19.31
C ASP A 369 -7.71 5.43 17.85
N GLY A 370 -8.66 4.54 17.57
CA GLY A 370 -8.88 3.95 16.25
C GLY A 370 -9.41 4.88 15.15
N HIS A 371 -9.75 6.14 15.43
CA HIS A 371 -10.30 7.04 14.39
C HIS A 371 -9.35 7.17 13.19
N ASP A 372 -9.88 7.06 11.97
CA ASP A 372 -9.16 7.00 10.68
C ASP A 372 -8.10 5.87 10.54
N LYS A 373 -8.03 4.90 11.45
CA LYS A 373 -7.08 3.77 11.39
C LYS A 373 -7.79 2.48 11.00
N ASN A 374 -7.92 2.22 9.71
CA ASN A 374 -8.53 1.01 9.15
C ASN A 374 -7.49 0.00 8.65
N TRP A 375 -7.76 -1.29 8.86
CA TRP A 375 -7.11 -2.38 8.11
C TRP A 375 -7.69 -2.40 6.69
N THR A 376 -6.90 -2.68 5.66
CA THR A 376 -7.43 -2.73 4.28
C THR A 376 -6.90 -3.93 3.50
N ILE A 377 -7.82 -4.81 3.08
CA ILE A 377 -7.51 -5.97 2.24
C ILE A 377 -7.25 -5.51 0.81
N GLY A 378 -6.25 -6.07 0.12
CA GLY A 378 -6.03 -5.80 -1.31
C GLY A 378 -5.20 -4.55 -1.61
N LEU A 379 -4.57 -3.94 -0.60
CA LEU A 379 -3.46 -2.99 -0.80
C LEU A 379 -2.20 -3.71 -1.29
N ASP A 380 -1.96 -4.92 -0.80
CA ASP A 380 -0.81 -5.73 -1.14
C ASP A 380 -1.09 -6.59 -2.37
N THR A 381 -0.19 -6.58 -3.35
CA THR A 381 -0.34 -7.38 -4.57
C THR A 381 -0.40 -8.89 -4.27
N ARG A 382 0.24 -9.33 -3.18
CA ARG A 382 0.27 -10.72 -2.70
C ARG A 382 -1.08 -11.20 -2.15
N ASP A 383 -2.00 -10.28 -1.83
CA ASP A 383 -3.40 -10.67 -1.54
C ASP A 383 -4.11 -11.24 -2.77
N LYS A 384 -3.61 -10.97 -3.98
CA LYS A 384 -4.25 -11.28 -5.27
C LYS A 384 -5.70 -10.77 -5.34
N PRO A 385 -5.91 -9.46 -5.07
CA PRO A 385 -7.24 -8.87 -4.98
C PRO A 385 -7.98 -8.95 -6.32
N ALA A 386 -9.16 -9.55 -6.31
CA ALA A 386 -10.08 -9.51 -7.44
C ALA A 386 -11.52 -9.38 -6.96
N ARG A 387 -12.36 -8.76 -7.80
CA ARG A 387 -13.77 -8.49 -7.50
C ARG A 387 -14.50 -9.80 -7.18
N GLY A 388 -15.20 -9.83 -6.04
CA GLY A 388 -15.99 -10.96 -5.60
C GLY A 388 -15.18 -12.13 -4.99
N VAL A 389 -13.86 -11.99 -4.84
CA VAL A 389 -13.06 -12.91 -4.01
C VAL A 389 -13.43 -12.71 -2.54
N GLU A 390 -13.48 -13.81 -1.79
CA GLU A 390 -13.71 -13.78 -0.36
C GLU A 390 -12.40 -14.00 0.41
N TYR A 391 -12.29 -13.35 1.57
CA TYR A 391 -11.19 -13.50 2.52
C TYR A 391 -11.77 -13.79 3.89
N GLU A 392 -11.16 -14.69 4.64
CA GLU A 392 -11.41 -14.83 6.06
C GLU A 392 -10.44 -13.93 6.82
N VAL A 393 -10.96 -12.84 7.41
CA VAL A 393 -10.25 -11.98 8.36
C VAL A 393 -10.23 -12.67 9.72
N ARG A 394 -9.09 -12.61 10.41
CA ARG A 394 -8.89 -13.20 11.73
C ARG A 394 -8.26 -12.20 12.70
N LEU A 395 -8.72 -12.24 13.95
CA LEU A 395 -8.10 -11.61 15.11
C LEU A 395 -7.60 -12.72 16.03
N VAL A 396 -6.28 -12.93 16.06
CA VAL A 396 -5.58 -13.90 16.90
C VAL A 396 -5.37 -13.29 18.29
N LEU A 397 -5.49 -14.11 19.35
CA LEU A 397 -5.30 -13.67 20.74
C LEU A 397 -4.14 -14.41 21.43
N LYS A 398 -3.44 -13.69 22.31
CA LYS A 398 -2.39 -14.24 23.19
C LYS A 398 -2.96 -15.10 24.32
N ASP A 399 -2.08 -15.66 25.15
CA ASP A 399 -2.43 -16.47 26.33
C ASP A 399 -3.13 -15.68 27.45
N ASP A 400 -3.01 -14.35 27.46
CA ASP A 400 -3.74 -13.45 28.36
C ASP A 400 -5.08 -12.95 27.80
N GLY A 401 -5.41 -13.31 26.55
CA GLY A 401 -6.62 -12.85 25.85
C GLY A 401 -6.49 -11.52 25.12
N THR A 402 -5.35 -10.83 25.19
CA THR A 402 -5.10 -9.58 24.44
C THR A 402 -4.95 -9.82 22.94
N PRO A 403 -5.17 -8.80 22.07
CA PRO A 403 -4.91 -8.90 20.65
C PRO A 403 -3.44 -9.22 20.37
N ASP A 404 -3.22 -10.19 19.48
CA ASP A 404 -1.88 -10.58 19.03
C ASP A 404 -1.61 -10.11 17.60
N ALA A 405 -2.41 -10.64 16.67
CA ALA A 405 -2.27 -10.40 15.25
C ALA A 405 -3.65 -10.24 14.60
N VAL A 406 -3.69 -9.42 13.56
CA VAL A 406 -4.79 -9.37 12.59
C VAL A 406 -4.22 -9.90 11.28
N ASP A 407 -4.92 -10.83 10.63
CA ASP A 407 -4.54 -11.29 9.30
C ASP A 407 -5.76 -11.65 8.45
N TRP A 408 -5.52 -12.03 7.19
CA TRP A 408 -6.56 -12.56 6.33
C TRP A 408 -6.06 -13.63 5.35
N LEU A 409 -6.94 -14.62 5.10
CA LEU A 409 -6.70 -15.76 4.21
C LEU A 409 -7.66 -15.72 3.03
N ARG A 410 -7.14 -15.79 1.80
CA ARG A 410 -7.93 -15.85 0.56
C ARG A 410 -8.71 -17.17 0.49
N LEU A 411 -9.99 -17.09 0.15
CA LEU A 411 -10.88 -18.25 0.01
C LEU A 411 -11.15 -18.57 -1.47
N ASP A 412 -11.29 -19.86 -1.76
CA ASP A 412 -11.68 -20.35 -3.08
C ASP A 412 -13.19 -20.18 -3.32
N LYS A 413 -13.67 -20.53 -4.52
CA LYS A 413 -15.11 -20.47 -4.85
C LYS A 413 -15.99 -21.42 -4.03
N SER A 414 -15.39 -22.39 -3.34
CA SER A 414 -16.04 -23.35 -2.46
C SER A 414 -16.10 -22.83 -1.01
N GLY A 415 -15.45 -21.71 -0.70
CA GLY A 415 -15.28 -21.20 0.65
C GLY A 415 -14.27 -21.98 1.49
N ASN A 416 -13.43 -22.81 0.87
CA ASN A 416 -12.22 -23.35 1.48
C ASN A 416 -11.12 -22.29 1.43
N TYR A 417 -10.05 -22.45 2.21
CA TYR A 417 -8.83 -21.69 1.93
C TYR A 417 -8.34 -22.07 0.54
N GLU A 418 -8.04 -21.07 -0.30
CA GLU A 418 -7.19 -21.37 -1.44
C GLU A 418 -5.88 -21.94 -0.90
N PRO A 419 -5.28 -22.95 -1.57
CA PRO A 419 -3.92 -23.34 -1.27
C PRO A 419 -3.07 -22.08 -1.37
N VAL A 420 -2.58 -21.59 -0.23
CA VAL A 420 -1.55 -20.56 -0.21
C VAL A 420 -0.42 -21.15 -1.05
N PRO A 421 -0.08 -20.57 -2.22
CA PRO A 421 0.98 -21.13 -3.05
C PRO A 421 2.20 -21.22 -2.16
N GLU A 422 2.75 -22.43 -2.02
CA GLU A 422 3.73 -22.71 -0.97
C GLU A 422 4.79 -21.61 -0.98
N PRO A 423 5.03 -20.92 0.16
CA PRO A 423 5.95 -19.80 0.19
C PRO A 423 7.29 -20.30 -0.38
N PRO A 424 7.93 -19.52 -1.28
CA PRO A 424 9.09 -19.98 -2.02
C PRO A 424 10.09 -20.59 -1.05
N ALA A 425 10.51 -21.83 -1.34
CA ALA A 425 11.23 -22.67 -0.39
C ALA A 425 12.38 -21.89 0.27
N PRO A 426 12.45 -21.85 1.62
CA PRO A 426 13.46 -21.07 2.33
C PRO A 426 14.87 -21.34 1.81
N VAL A 427 15.62 -20.25 1.61
CA VAL A 427 16.97 -20.31 1.06
C VAL A 427 17.90 -20.91 2.12
N LYS A 428 18.31 -22.16 1.92
CA LYS A 428 19.24 -22.84 2.82
C LYS A 428 20.55 -22.08 2.89
N LEU A 429 20.88 -21.60 4.08
CA LEU A 429 22.13 -20.90 4.33
C LEU A 429 23.23 -21.94 4.65
N PRO A 430 24.47 -21.76 4.16
CA PRO A 430 25.62 -22.47 4.70
C PRO A 430 25.86 -22.02 6.15
N GLU A 431 26.71 -22.75 6.87
CA GLU A 431 27.22 -22.30 8.16
C GLU A 431 27.88 -20.92 8.00
N HIS A 432 27.46 -19.98 8.84
CA HIS A 432 27.91 -18.59 8.88
C HIS A 432 27.94 -18.12 10.34
N LYS A 433 28.80 -17.15 10.63
CA LYS A 433 28.98 -16.56 11.97
C LYS A 433 28.04 -15.37 12.19
N GLY A 434 27.62 -14.72 11.11
CA GLY A 434 26.71 -13.58 11.16
C GLY A 434 26.27 -13.11 9.78
N VAL A 435 25.37 -12.14 9.78
CA VAL A 435 24.84 -11.49 8.58
C VAL A 435 25.19 -10.00 8.66
N SER A 436 25.76 -9.47 7.59
CA SER A 436 26.03 -8.04 7.42
C SER A 436 25.12 -7.48 6.33
N ILE A 437 24.69 -6.23 6.47
CA ILE A 437 23.99 -5.47 5.43
C ILE A 437 24.98 -4.62 4.64
N ILE A 438 24.73 -4.44 3.34
CA ILE A 438 25.37 -3.44 2.48
C ILE A 438 24.27 -2.61 1.82
N GLY A 439 24.50 -1.31 1.65
CA GLY A 439 23.55 -0.44 0.96
C GLY A 439 24.11 0.94 0.67
N GLU A 440 23.31 1.78 0.04
CA GLU A 440 23.69 3.12 -0.38
C GLU A 440 24.19 3.98 0.79
N TRP A 441 23.47 4.00 1.93
CA TRP A 441 23.89 4.66 3.17
C TRP A 441 25.25 4.20 3.73
N THR A 442 25.72 2.98 3.45
CA THR A 442 27.06 2.51 3.87
C THR A 442 28.14 2.74 2.81
N ASN A 443 27.79 3.30 1.64
CA ASN A 443 28.59 3.23 0.41
C ASN A 443 28.99 1.78 0.08
N TRP A 444 28.03 0.85 0.23
CA TRP A 444 28.19 -0.59 -0.02
C TRP A 444 29.27 -1.29 0.82
N LYS A 445 29.64 -0.71 1.96
CA LYS A 445 30.53 -1.35 2.95
C LYS A 445 29.73 -2.23 3.91
N PRO A 446 30.18 -3.46 4.24
CA PRO A 446 29.49 -4.33 5.18
C PRO A 446 29.31 -3.68 6.57
N GLN A 447 28.08 -3.73 7.08
CA GLN A 447 27.68 -3.33 8.42
C GLN A 447 26.98 -4.51 9.09
N ASP A 448 27.44 -4.94 10.26
CA ASP A 448 26.86 -6.12 10.92
C ASP A 448 25.42 -5.89 11.40
N MET A 449 24.56 -6.88 11.16
CA MET A 449 23.20 -6.94 11.71
C MET A 449 23.23 -7.62 13.08
N LYS A 450 22.30 -7.23 13.96
CA LYS A 450 22.16 -7.85 15.29
C LYS A 450 21.23 -9.05 15.19
N TRP A 451 21.48 -10.10 15.97
CA TRP A 451 20.55 -11.21 16.11
C TRP A 451 19.56 -10.95 17.25
N ASP A 452 18.27 -11.04 16.96
CA ASP A 452 17.18 -11.03 17.92
C ASP A 452 16.73 -12.48 18.17
N VAL A 453 16.94 -12.97 19.40
CA VAL A 453 16.62 -14.36 19.80
C VAL A 453 15.11 -14.58 19.90
N GLU A 454 14.35 -13.57 20.30
CA GLU A 454 12.90 -13.66 20.52
C GLU A 454 12.15 -13.63 19.19
N ARG A 455 12.52 -12.70 18.30
CA ARG A 455 11.97 -12.57 16.95
C ARG A 455 12.59 -13.54 15.93
N ARG A 456 13.71 -14.16 16.29
CA ARG A 456 14.48 -15.11 15.47
C ARG A 456 14.87 -14.55 14.10
N CYS A 457 15.38 -13.33 14.12
CA CYS A 457 15.80 -12.61 12.92
C CYS A 457 17.10 -11.83 13.14
N TYR A 458 17.84 -11.62 12.05
CA TYR A 458 18.83 -10.56 12.00
C TYR A 458 18.12 -9.24 11.74
N HIS A 459 18.47 -8.17 12.46
CA HIS A 459 17.87 -6.85 12.30
C HIS A 459 18.89 -5.71 12.34
N VAL A 460 18.58 -4.61 11.66
CA VAL A 460 19.38 -3.38 11.64
C VAL A 460 18.50 -2.16 11.40
N ALA A 461 18.76 -1.09 12.15
CA ALA A 461 18.05 0.18 11.98
C ALA A 461 18.83 1.10 11.02
N VAL A 462 18.17 1.51 9.93
CA VAL A 462 18.70 2.40 8.90
C VAL A 462 17.96 3.74 8.90
N SER A 463 18.53 4.74 8.24
CA SER A 463 17.90 6.05 8.01
C SER A 463 17.87 6.32 6.51
N ILE A 464 16.71 6.72 5.99
CA ILE A 464 16.53 7.08 4.58
C ILE A 464 17.12 8.46 4.34
N GLY A 465 17.98 8.59 3.32
CA GLY A 465 18.57 9.85 2.93
C GLY A 465 17.62 10.75 2.12
N ARG A 466 18.18 11.87 1.66
CA ARG A 466 17.45 12.93 0.92
C ARG A 466 16.75 12.48 -0.36
N GLN A 467 17.18 11.35 -0.93
CA GLN A 467 16.56 10.78 -2.12
C GLN A 467 15.19 10.13 -1.84
N ARG A 468 14.83 9.93 -0.55
CA ARG A 468 13.61 9.23 -0.10
C ARG A 468 13.55 7.76 -0.51
N GLN A 469 14.70 7.22 -0.89
CA GLN A 469 14.90 5.86 -1.36
C GLN A 469 16.28 5.39 -0.89
N GLU A 470 16.41 4.12 -0.50
CA GLU A 470 17.70 3.49 -0.18
C GLU A 470 17.71 2.03 -0.65
N SER A 471 18.73 1.65 -1.42
CA SER A 471 18.94 0.30 -1.96
C SER A 471 19.92 -0.52 -1.11
N PHE A 472 19.68 -1.83 -0.95
CA PHE A 472 20.48 -2.72 -0.10
C PHE A 472 20.50 -4.21 -0.49
N GLN A 473 21.47 -4.93 0.07
CA GLN A 473 21.62 -6.40 0.01
C GLN A 473 22.16 -6.94 1.34
N LEU A 474 22.09 -8.25 1.55
CA LEU A 474 22.60 -8.91 2.77
C LEU A 474 23.73 -9.87 2.41
N LEU A 475 24.80 -9.90 3.20
CA LEU A 475 25.97 -10.78 3.02
C LEU A 475 26.11 -11.73 4.21
N LEU A 476 26.41 -13.00 3.96
CA LEU A 476 26.86 -13.90 5.02
C LEU A 476 28.35 -13.69 5.29
N ASP A 477 28.74 -13.54 6.56
CA ASP A 477 30.12 -13.28 6.99
C ASP A 477 30.80 -12.05 6.34
N GLY A 478 30.03 -11.11 5.77
CA GLY A 478 30.54 -9.98 4.99
C GLY A 478 31.12 -10.36 3.61
N ASP A 479 30.89 -11.58 3.12
CA ASP A 479 31.40 -12.08 1.84
C ASP A 479 30.43 -11.77 0.68
N PHE A 480 30.87 -10.97 -0.29
CA PHE A 480 30.12 -10.66 -1.51
C PHE A 480 29.80 -11.89 -2.38
N ASN A 481 30.50 -13.01 -2.19
CA ASN A 481 30.19 -14.27 -2.87
C ASN A 481 29.07 -15.07 -2.19
N LYS A 482 28.63 -14.63 -1.01
CA LYS A 482 27.52 -15.20 -0.23
C LYS A 482 26.40 -14.17 -0.05
N CYS A 483 26.07 -13.44 -1.12
CA CYS A 483 25.04 -12.41 -1.11
C CYS A 483 23.64 -13.03 -1.17
N LEU A 484 22.78 -12.65 -0.23
CA LEU A 484 21.33 -12.78 -0.36
C LEU A 484 20.80 -11.52 -1.05
N HIS A 485 19.90 -11.71 -2.01
CA HIS A 485 19.35 -10.63 -2.85
C HIS A 485 17.93 -10.99 -3.34
N PRO A 486 17.11 -10.03 -3.79
CA PRO A 486 15.81 -10.33 -4.40
C PRO A 486 15.95 -11.00 -5.78
N SER A 487 14.88 -11.65 -6.22
CA SER A 487 14.79 -12.26 -7.56
C SER A 487 14.78 -11.25 -8.72
N CYS A 488 14.34 -10.02 -8.45
CA CYS A 488 14.23 -8.91 -9.40
C CYS A 488 15.17 -7.76 -8.99
N GLU A 489 15.32 -6.78 -9.87
CA GLU A 489 15.81 -5.45 -9.49
C GLU A 489 14.74 -4.74 -8.65
N ASP A 490 15.14 -3.82 -7.78
CA ASP A 490 14.24 -2.96 -6.99
C ASP A 490 13.13 -3.73 -6.22
N GLY A 491 13.51 -4.83 -5.58
CA GLY A 491 12.60 -5.68 -4.80
C GLY A 491 12.08 -4.97 -3.55
N SER A 492 10.78 -5.06 -3.27
CA SER A 492 10.16 -4.50 -2.06
C SER A 492 9.05 -5.43 -1.55
N PRO A 493 8.59 -5.33 -0.29
CA PRO A 493 7.45 -6.11 0.22
C PRO A 493 6.19 -5.99 -0.66
N PHE A 494 6.05 -4.90 -1.42
CA PHE A 494 4.90 -4.59 -2.26
C PHE A 494 4.94 -5.25 -3.65
N THR A 495 6.12 -5.74 -4.07
CA THR A 495 6.35 -6.41 -5.35
C THR A 495 6.62 -7.90 -5.17
N GLU A 496 6.13 -8.74 -6.08
CA GLU A 496 6.40 -10.19 -6.03
C GLU A 496 7.90 -10.46 -6.23
N ASN A 497 8.61 -10.69 -5.13
CA ASN A 497 10.01 -11.09 -5.12
C ASN A 497 10.25 -12.22 -4.11
N ARG A 498 11.30 -13.02 -4.37
CA ARG A 498 11.81 -14.06 -3.46
C ARG A 498 13.27 -13.79 -3.11
N ILE A 499 13.69 -14.28 -1.96
CA ILE A 499 15.12 -14.34 -1.61
C ILE A 499 15.82 -15.30 -2.58
N CYS A 500 16.98 -14.89 -3.07
CA CYS A 500 17.93 -15.65 -3.87
C CYS A 500 19.31 -15.64 -3.19
N GLY A 501 20.24 -16.44 -3.70
CA GLY A 501 21.55 -16.67 -3.10
C GLY A 501 21.56 -17.82 -2.09
N PRO A 502 22.49 -17.84 -1.11
CA PRO A 502 23.64 -16.95 -1.01
C PRO A 502 24.64 -17.26 -2.13
N ASP A 503 24.81 -16.33 -3.07
CA ASP A 503 25.72 -16.46 -4.20
C ASP A 503 26.26 -15.08 -4.66
N ASN A 504 26.94 -15.01 -5.81
CA ASN A 504 27.48 -13.76 -6.38
C ASN A 504 26.64 -13.16 -7.51
N ARG A 505 25.38 -13.59 -7.68
CA ARG A 505 24.47 -13.19 -8.78
C ARG A 505 23.53 -12.04 -8.40
N GLY A 506 23.77 -11.44 -7.24
CA GLY A 506 23.02 -10.28 -6.75
C GLY A 506 23.32 -8.96 -7.45
N HIS A 507 24.39 -8.84 -8.25
CA HIS A 507 24.74 -7.54 -8.87
C HIS A 507 23.57 -6.93 -9.65
N GLY A 508 23.14 -5.71 -9.27
CA GLY A 508 21.98 -5.00 -9.81
C GLY A 508 20.63 -5.35 -9.15
N LYS A 509 20.56 -6.44 -8.39
CA LYS A 509 19.35 -6.90 -7.69
C LYS A 509 19.37 -6.47 -6.25
N ASN A 510 18.80 -5.31 -5.97
CA ASN A 510 18.75 -4.75 -4.63
C ASN A 510 17.33 -4.84 -4.08
N TRP A 511 17.21 -4.97 -2.75
CA TRP A 511 15.99 -4.54 -2.09
C TRP A 511 16.02 -3.04 -1.93
N THR A 512 14.88 -2.37 -2.11
CA THR A 512 14.85 -0.92 -2.19
C THR A 512 13.68 -0.37 -1.38
N ILE A 513 13.99 0.37 -0.32
CA ILE A 513 12.99 1.06 0.52
C ILE A 513 12.62 2.37 -0.15
N GLY A 514 11.34 2.72 -0.20
CA GLY A 514 10.85 4.04 -0.64
C GLY A 514 10.28 4.10 -2.05
N LEU A 515 10.26 2.97 -2.77
CA LEU A 515 9.65 2.86 -4.08
C LEU A 515 8.12 2.87 -4.01
N HIS A 516 7.54 2.36 -2.93
CA HIS A 516 6.09 2.25 -2.78
C HIS A 516 5.55 3.39 -1.90
N PHE A 517 4.54 4.10 -2.38
CA PHE A 517 4.01 5.30 -1.72
C PHE A 517 3.47 5.03 -0.29
N LEU A 518 3.07 3.79 0.02
CA LEU A 518 2.64 3.39 1.36
C LEU A 518 3.81 3.35 2.38
N GLU A 519 5.06 3.22 1.94
CA GLU A 519 6.23 3.17 2.84
C GLU A 519 6.49 4.52 3.51
N ARG A 520 6.05 5.62 2.90
CA ARG A 520 6.21 7.00 3.40
C ARG A 520 7.66 7.27 3.82
N ALA A 521 8.61 6.90 2.96
CA ALA A 521 10.05 6.97 3.20
C ALA A 521 10.61 8.42 3.10
N ASP A 522 10.12 9.33 3.93
CA ASP A 522 10.58 10.73 3.96
C ASP A 522 12.08 10.83 4.38
N ASP A 523 12.77 11.90 3.99
CA ASP A 523 14.15 12.19 4.40
C ASP A 523 14.30 12.16 5.93
N GLY A 524 15.26 11.38 6.43
CA GLY A 524 15.47 11.13 7.86
C GLY A 524 14.52 10.11 8.50
N SER A 525 13.57 9.53 7.75
CA SER A 525 12.77 8.39 8.23
C SER A 525 13.66 7.22 8.57
N ARG A 526 13.31 6.48 9.63
CA ARG A 526 14.07 5.31 10.05
C ARG A 526 13.29 4.04 9.79
N PHE A 527 13.99 2.97 9.41
CA PHE A 527 13.42 1.66 9.16
C PHE A 527 14.24 0.59 9.86
N GLU A 528 13.59 -0.46 10.36
CA GLU A 528 14.22 -1.68 10.85
C GLU A 528 14.12 -2.73 9.74
N ILE A 529 15.24 -3.02 9.08
CA ILE A 529 15.35 -4.10 8.09
C ILE A 529 15.57 -5.41 8.85
N ARG A 530 14.85 -6.47 8.46
CA ARG A 530 14.87 -7.77 9.15
C ARG A 530 15.04 -8.92 8.16
N LEU A 531 15.87 -9.90 8.53
CA LEU A 531 15.99 -11.20 7.87
C LEU A 531 15.54 -12.29 8.85
N PHE A 532 14.37 -12.87 8.61
CA PHE A 532 13.83 -13.98 9.40
C PHE A 532 14.36 -15.33 8.92
N LEU A 533 14.73 -16.19 9.87
CA LEU A 533 15.13 -17.57 9.61
C LEU A 533 14.02 -18.57 9.96
N THR A 534 14.15 -19.79 9.46
CA THR A 534 13.39 -20.99 9.86
C THR A 534 14.05 -21.73 11.04
N ASP A 535 13.43 -22.82 11.50
CA ASP A 535 13.99 -23.71 12.52
C ASP A 535 15.30 -24.41 12.12
N ASP A 536 15.50 -24.69 10.83
CA ASP A 536 16.75 -25.21 10.28
C ASP A 536 17.74 -24.12 9.82
N GLY A 537 17.46 -22.85 10.13
CA GLY A 537 18.35 -21.72 9.85
C GLY A 537 18.32 -21.20 8.40
N ALA A 538 17.41 -21.69 7.56
CA ALA A 538 17.24 -21.18 6.19
C ALA A 538 16.58 -19.78 6.17
N ALA A 539 17.00 -18.92 5.26
CA ALA A 539 16.44 -17.58 5.08
C ALA A 539 15.01 -17.65 4.51
N ARG A 540 14.06 -17.11 5.26
CA ARG A 540 12.61 -17.20 4.98
C ARG A 540 12.02 -15.92 4.40
N LEU A 541 12.36 -14.78 5.00
CA LEU A 541 11.76 -13.49 4.66
C LEU A 541 12.78 -12.36 4.92
N VAL A 542 12.89 -11.45 3.95
CA VAL A 542 13.44 -10.11 4.17
C VAL A 542 12.26 -9.13 4.14
N ASP A 543 12.16 -8.28 5.16
CA ASP A 543 11.20 -7.19 5.20
C ASP A 543 11.81 -5.96 5.90
N TRP A 544 11.03 -4.90 5.99
CA TRP A 544 11.34 -3.73 6.80
C TRP A 544 10.08 -3.09 7.37
N VAL A 545 10.23 -2.45 8.52
CA VAL A 545 9.16 -1.69 9.20
C VAL A 545 9.65 -0.30 9.56
N ARG A 546 8.81 0.73 9.40
CA ARG A 546 9.17 2.12 9.73
C ARG A 546 9.31 2.26 11.26
N ILE A 547 10.49 2.60 11.73
CA ILE A 547 10.74 2.89 13.15
C ILE A 547 10.17 4.28 13.43
N ARG A 548 9.04 4.34 14.13
CA ARG A 548 8.49 5.60 14.63
C ARG A 548 9.52 6.28 15.55
N PRO A 549 9.68 7.61 15.49
CA PRO A 549 10.37 8.32 16.56
C PRO A 549 9.67 7.96 17.86
N GLY A 550 10.39 7.33 18.80
CA GLY A 550 9.82 6.98 20.09
C GLY A 550 9.21 8.23 20.70
N VAL A 551 7.92 8.18 21.04
CA VAL A 551 7.24 9.30 21.68
C VAL A 551 7.95 9.55 23.00
N VAL A 552 8.85 10.54 23.02
CA VAL A 552 9.52 10.99 24.24
C VAL A 552 8.39 11.49 25.11
N GLY A 553 8.00 10.68 26.09
CA GLY A 553 6.82 10.92 26.90
C GLY A 553 6.89 12.35 27.41
N ARG A 554 5.89 13.17 27.06
CA ARG A 554 5.71 14.46 27.69
C ARG A 554 5.51 14.17 29.18
N ALA A 555 6.57 14.34 29.96
CA ALA A 555 6.46 14.34 31.41
C ALA A 555 5.38 15.34 31.76
N ALA A 556 4.31 14.87 32.40
CA ALA A 556 3.18 15.70 32.77
C ALA A 556 3.70 16.88 33.61
N ARG A 557 3.31 18.10 33.20
CA ARG A 557 3.56 19.36 33.91
C ARG A 557 2.23 19.92 34.37
#